data_AF-A0A524F6P3-F1
#
_entry.id   AF-A0A524F6P3-F1
#
_cell.length_a   1.000
_cell.length_b   1.000
_cell.length_c   1.000
_cell.angle_alpha   90.00
_cell.angle_beta   90.00
_cell.angle_gamma   90.00
#
_symmetry.space_group_name_H-M   'P 1'
#
loop_
_entity.id
_entity.type
_entity.pdbx_description
1 polymer ?
#
loop_
_entity_poly.entity_id
_entity_poly.type
_entity_poly.pdbx_seq_one_letter_code
_entity_poly.pdbx_strand_id
1 'polypeptide(L)'
;MSNYNINDEWILNRISKQSTSFSSWISSLKNVLSKSLENVDPKQLGRHGKNEIVTSLDEVENNLLEAKEELSKLGLGGMFSKFGALMGNYIKKQIGDTIKEDDLFDLDFITGKKKSLSGALYDVSKEKGIEETGLLYLIKALPDLEAFLYSTSVQKYYRDHTEHALRVAVLGDFLLSQDLGQGKLSKVIADKIELDETFIREKLWWLIGLLHDIGYPLGKMTTAVNYSLLNQVLKCYPTLDLEIQPLQIGLSWKGNLEDYMQILEQGMSDKARDLFRTGVGPKTRQVSQYQTFLQQQAGHPEYRYSEQFEFDHGVLSALCLLNGLGTPEVIKKNDENRAYVLVAQAIALHSFKDHLSDHSFEKRPLGFLLILVDELQEWGRPIPIKVQDSYFTTDVKKENLLDGVLLYLDEFKWNMEFRNDTAKKLSNFDFNRFSLSKKESFERLERGNEFKSTTIHLKDIKIADKEGKQEKILSENKIII
;
A
#
# COMPACT_ATOMS: atom_id res chain seq x y z
N MET A 1 -9.71 22.54 18.41
CA MET A 1 -9.28 21.14 18.26
C MET A 1 -9.16 20.82 16.80
N SER A 2 -7.93 20.59 16.33
CA SER A 2 -7.66 20.24 14.94
C SER A 2 -7.98 18.77 14.73
N ASN A 3 -9.18 18.49 14.23
CA ASN A 3 -9.64 17.14 13.93
C ASN A 3 -9.51 16.90 12.42
N TYR A 4 -8.92 15.76 12.05
CA TYR A 4 -8.72 15.38 10.65
C TYR A 4 -9.48 14.10 10.35
N ASN A 5 -10.28 14.12 9.29
CA ASN A 5 -10.84 12.91 8.70
C ASN A 5 -9.90 12.43 7.60
N ILE A 6 -9.03 11.48 7.94
CA ILE A 6 -8.01 10.94 7.04
C ILE A 6 -8.65 9.82 6.23
N ASN A 7 -8.82 10.06 4.95
CA ASN A 7 -9.35 9.12 3.98
C ASN A 7 -8.68 9.38 2.61
N ASP A 8 -9.08 8.62 1.59
CA ASP A 8 -8.52 8.75 0.24
C ASP A 8 -8.68 10.14 -0.39
N GLU A 9 -9.79 10.82 -0.10
CA GLU A 9 -10.01 12.19 -0.57
C GLU A 9 -9.03 13.16 0.11
N TRP A 10 -8.82 13.01 1.40
CA TRP A 10 -7.83 13.79 2.14
C TRP A 10 -6.42 13.58 1.58
N ILE A 11 -6.05 12.34 1.26
CA ILE A 11 -4.75 11.99 0.64
C ILE A 11 -4.60 12.71 -0.70
N LEU A 12 -5.60 12.60 -1.58
CA LEU A 12 -5.65 13.23 -2.90
C LEU A 12 -5.53 14.74 -2.82
N ASN A 13 -6.33 15.36 -1.96
CA ASN A 13 -6.34 16.80 -1.76
C ASN A 13 -4.99 17.29 -1.24
N ARG A 14 -4.33 16.51 -0.37
CA ARG A 14 -3.01 16.86 0.16
C ARG A 14 -1.94 16.80 -0.93
N ILE A 15 -1.80 15.68 -1.62
CA ILE A 15 -0.75 15.53 -2.64
C ILE A 15 -0.95 16.50 -3.81
N SER A 16 -2.19 16.75 -4.23
CA SER A 16 -2.48 17.69 -5.32
C SER A 16 -2.13 19.14 -4.97
N LYS A 17 -2.21 19.52 -3.69
CA LYS A 17 -1.76 20.84 -3.21
C LYS A 17 -0.24 20.96 -3.13
N GLN A 18 0.45 19.83 -2.98
CA GLN A 18 1.91 19.77 -2.79
C GLN A 18 2.68 19.47 -4.08
N SER A 19 2.02 18.96 -5.12
CA SER A 19 2.65 18.53 -6.37
C SER A 19 1.91 19.06 -7.59
N THR A 20 2.63 19.88 -8.37
CA THR A 20 2.14 20.40 -9.65
C THR A 20 1.94 19.28 -10.67
N SER A 21 2.85 18.31 -10.71
CA SER A 21 2.79 17.17 -11.62
C SER A 21 1.62 16.25 -11.32
N PHE A 22 1.33 16.01 -10.04
CA PHE A 22 0.18 15.21 -9.63
C PHE A 22 -1.14 15.95 -9.92
N SER A 23 -1.20 17.25 -9.62
CA SER A 23 -2.37 18.07 -9.97
C SER A 23 -2.62 18.09 -11.48
N SER A 24 -1.57 18.24 -12.29
CA SER A 24 -1.66 18.21 -13.76
C SER A 24 -2.14 16.84 -14.26
N TRP A 25 -1.65 15.76 -13.66
CA TRP A 25 -2.09 14.41 -13.96
C TRP A 25 -3.59 14.20 -13.70
N ILE A 26 -4.10 14.65 -12.54
CA ILE A 26 -5.55 14.60 -12.24
C ILE A 26 -6.35 15.38 -13.30
N SER A 27 -5.92 16.60 -13.64
CA SER A 27 -6.60 17.41 -14.65
C SER A 27 -6.60 16.74 -16.03
N SER A 28 -5.49 16.07 -16.40
CA SER A 28 -5.41 15.30 -17.64
C SER A 28 -6.36 14.12 -17.65
N LEU A 29 -6.44 13.36 -16.56
CA LEU A 29 -7.39 12.25 -16.42
C LEU A 29 -8.85 12.71 -16.59
N LYS A 30 -9.20 13.84 -15.97
CA LYS A 30 -10.53 14.45 -16.10
C LYS A 30 -10.83 14.83 -17.54
N ASN A 31 -9.91 15.52 -18.21
CA ASN A 31 -10.09 15.93 -19.60
C ASN A 31 -10.28 14.73 -20.54
N VAL A 32 -9.58 13.62 -20.30
CA VAL A 32 -9.76 12.38 -21.06
C VAL A 32 -11.17 11.82 -20.83
N LEU A 33 -11.61 11.72 -19.57
CA LEU A 33 -12.96 11.24 -19.24
C LEU A 33 -14.05 12.11 -19.88
N SER A 34 -13.92 13.44 -19.82
CA SER A 34 -14.87 14.36 -20.46
C SER A 34 -14.92 14.17 -21.98
N LYS A 35 -13.77 14.01 -22.65
CA LYS A 35 -13.71 13.74 -24.10
C LYS A 35 -14.27 12.38 -24.48
N SER A 36 -14.00 11.34 -23.70
CA SER A 36 -14.59 10.02 -23.91
C SER A 36 -16.11 10.07 -23.81
N LEU A 37 -16.65 10.86 -22.87
CA LEU A 37 -18.09 11.13 -22.75
C LEU A 37 -18.65 11.95 -23.92
N GLU A 38 -17.88 12.90 -24.48
CA GLU A 38 -18.32 13.70 -25.64
C GLU A 38 -18.54 12.87 -26.92
N ASN A 39 -17.82 11.75 -27.04
CA ASN A 39 -17.86 10.84 -28.19
C ASN A 39 -18.93 9.74 -28.09
N VAL A 40 -19.63 9.63 -26.95
CA VAL A 40 -20.78 8.72 -26.81
C VAL A 40 -21.95 9.28 -27.64
N ASP A 41 -22.53 8.44 -28.51
CA ASP A 41 -23.66 8.83 -29.38
C ASP A 41 -24.82 9.37 -28.51
N PRO A 42 -25.34 10.59 -28.79
CA PRO A 42 -26.52 11.15 -28.10
C PRO A 42 -27.72 10.21 -28.03
N LYS A 43 -27.87 9.28 -28.98
CA LYS A 43 -28.95 8.27 -28.98
C LYS A 43 -28.75 7.16 -27.96
N GLN A 44 -27.51 6.94 -27.50
CA GLN A 44 -27.16 5.96 -26.47
C GLN A 44 -27.26 6.53 -25.05
N LEU A 45 -27.30 7.86 -24.89
CA LEU A 45 -27.28 8.59 -23.61
C LEU A 45 -28.64 8.66 -22.87
N GLY A 46 -29.68 7.98 -23.37
CA GLY A 46 -30.99 7.92 -22.70
C GLY A 46 -31.69 9.29 -22.58
N ARG A 47 -32.44 9.50 -21.49
CA ARG A 47 -33.28 10.71 -21.28
C ARG A 47 -32.49 11.95 -20.83
N HIS A 48 -31.21 11.81 -20.49
CA HIS A 48 -30.39 12.92 -20.04
C HIS A 48 -29.57 13.43 -21.22
N GLY A 49 -29.85 14.66 -21.66
CA GLY A 49 -29.15 15.27 -22.78
C GLY A 49 -27.66 15.49 -22.46
N LYS A 50 -26.82 15.46 -23.49
CA LYS A 50 -25.36 15.74 -23.40
C LYS A 50 -25.02 16.97 -22.55
N ASN A 51 -25.86 18.01 -22.64
CA ASN A 51 -25.68 19.25 -21.88
C ASN A 51 -25.98 19.10 -20.38
N GLU A 52 -26.90 18.23 -19.93
CA GLU A 52 -27.15 18.01 -18.49
C GLU A 52 -25.98 17.30 -17.80
N ILE A 53 -25.33 16.36 -18.49
CA ILE A 53 -24.17 15.63 -17.96
C ILE A 53 -22.93 16.54 -17.90
N VAL A 54 -22.69 17.32 -18.94
CA VAL A 54 -21.58 18.31 -18.95
C VAL A 54 -21.82 19.40 -17.91
N THR A 55 -23.05 19.92 -17.80
CA THR A 55 -23.41 20.91 -16.76
C THR A 55 -23.27 20.30 -15.35
N SER A 56 -23.55 19.00 -15.15
CA SER A 56 -23.30 18.33 -13.87
C SER A 56 -21.81 18.13 -13.55
N LEU A 57 -20.94 18.01 -14.56
CA LEU A 57 -19.50 17.94 -14.38
C LEU A 57 -18.89 19.32 -14.09
N ASP A 58 -19.41 20.37 -14.73
CA ASP A 58 -19.06 21.77 -14.48
C ASP A 58 -19.65 22.26 -13.13
N GLU A 59 -20.82 21.76 -12.73
CA GLU A 59 -21.36 21.91 -11.37
C GLU A 59 -20.55 21.10 -10.36
N VAL A 60 -19.98 19.94 -10.71
CA VAL A 60 -19.04 19.23 -9.84
C VAL A 60 -17.70 19.97 -9.76
N GLU A 61 -17.25 20.66 -10.81
CA GLU A 61 -16.08 21.55 -10.79
C GLU A 61 -16.32 22.78 -9.91
N ASN A 62 -17.45 23.48 -10.09
CA ASN A 62 -17.85 24.62 -9.29
C ASN A 62 -18.19 24.22 -7.86
N ASN A 63 -18.83 23.06 -7.63
CA ASN A 63 -19.01 22.50 -6.29
C ASN A 63 -17.70 21.94 -5.71
N LEU A 64 -16.69 21.52 -6.48
CA LEU A 64 -15.36 21.17 -5.91
C LEU A 64 -14.56 22.42 -5.54
N LEU A 65 -14.81 23.53 -6.23
CA LEU A 65 -14.22 24.85 -5.94
C LEU A 65 -14.97 25.61 -4.84
N GLU A 66 -16.29 25.49 -4.72
CA GLU A 66 -17.17 26.09 -3.71
C GLU A 66 -17.32 25.20 -2.46
N ALA A 67 -17.41 23.87 -2.61
CA ALA A 67 -17.33 22.95 -1.48
C ALA A 67 -15.92 22.87 -0.88
N LYS A 68 -14.95 23.59 -1.43
CA LYS A 68 -13.69 23.96 -0.76
C LYS A 68 -13.93 24.74 0.55
N GLU A 69 -15.09 25.40 0.70
CA GLU A 69 -15.55 26.05 1.95
C GLU A 69 -16.64 25.25 2.70
N GLU A 70 -17.53 24.50 2.02
CA GLU A 70 -18.60 23.73 2.67
C GLU A 70 -18.29 22.25 3.03
N LEU A 71 -17.33 21.58 2.37
CA LEU A 71 -16.91 20.18 2.69
C LEU A 71 -16.19 20.03 4.03
N SER A 72 -15.92 21.14 4.74
CA SER A 72 -15.54 21.10 6.15
C SER A 72 -16.65 20.51 7.05
N LYS A 73 -17.88 20.34 6.53
CA LYS A 73 -19.06 19.92 7.31
C LYS A 73 -19.63 18.53 7.01
N LEU A 74 -19.22 17.84 5.94
CA LEU A 74 -19.84 16.57 5.57
C LEU A 74 -18.80 15.50 5.23
N GLY A 75 -18.45 14.71 6.25
CA GLY A 75 -17.59 13.53 6.09
C GLY A 75 -18.33 12.37 5.43
N LEU A 76 -18.00 12.07 4.17
CA LEU A 76 -18.35 10.81 3.51
C LEU A 76 -17.20 10.36 2.61
N GLY A 77 -16.57 9.25 3.00
CA GLY A 77 -15.36 8.70 2.38
C GLY A 77 -15.61 7.71 1.22
N GLY A 78 -14.53 7.53 0.46
CA GLY A 78 -14.36 6.56 -0.63
C GLY A 78 -14.42 7.24 -2.00
N MET A 79 -13.30 7.77 -2.50
CA MET A 79 -13.25 8.46 -3.80
C MET A 79 -12.44 7.69 -4.86
N PHE A 80 -11.43 6.86 -4.58
CA PHE A 80 -10.73 6.18 -5.69
C PHE A 80 -11.53 5.04 -6.33
N SER A 81 -12.09 4.14 -5.49
CA SER A 81 -12.98 3.09 -5.97
C SER A 81 -14.34 3.63 -6.40
N LYS A 82 -14.88 4.67 -5.71
CA LYS A 82 -16.15 5.30 -6.11
C LYS A 82 -16.01 6.41 -7.14
N PHE A 83 -14.88 7.00 -7.48
CA PHE A 83 -14.82 7.94 -8.62
C PHE A 83 -14.89 7.13 -9.91
N GLY A 84 -14.11 6.04 -10.00
CA GLY A 84 -14.24 5.05 -11.06
C GLY A 84 -15.59 4.34 -11.05
N ALA A 85 -16.11 3.92 -9.89
CA ALA A 85 -17.39 3.19 -9.80
C ALA A 85 -18.63 4.08 -9.64
N LEU A 86 -18.58 5.35 -9.25
CA LEU A 86 -19.70 6.31 -9.35
C LEU A 86 -19.74 6.85 -10.76
N MET A 87 -18.61 7.19 -11.41
CA MET A 87 -18.65 7.46 -12.85
C MET A 87 -19.15 6.22 -13.58
N GLY A 88 -18.59 5.05 -13.30
CA GLY A 88 -19.03 3.77 -13.87
C GLY A 88 -20.49 3.43 -13.57
N ASN A 89 -20.97 3.54 -12.34
CA ASN A 89 -22.37 3.23 -11.98
C ASN A 89 -23.36 4.34 -12.33
N TYR A 90 -22.96 5.62 -12.37
CA TYR A 90 -23.78 6.72 -12.85
C TYR A 90 -23.91 6.67 -14.38
N ILE A 91 -22.82 6.37 -15.08
CA ILE A 91 -22.80 6.01 -16.51
C ILE A 91 -23.65 4.76 -16.75
N LYS A 92 -23.49 3.68 -15.99
CA LYS A 92 -24.29 2.44 -16.12
C LYS A 92 -25.78 2.67 -15.79
N LYS A 93 -26.08 3.54 -14.82
CA LYS A 93 -27.45 3.90 -14.41
C LYS A 93 -28.14 4.88 -15.36
N GLN A 94 -27.39 5.72 -16.08
CA GLN A 94 -27.92 6.72 -17.02
C GLN A 94 -27.85 6.30 -18.50
N ILE A 95 -26.86 5.49 -18.87
CA ILE A 95 -26.56 5.03 -20.24
C ILE A 95 -27.03 3.56 -20.45
N GLY A 96 -27.50 2.90 -19.39
CA GLY A 96 -27.94 1.49 -19.40
C GLY A 96 -26.79 0.53 -19.70
N ASP A 97 -27.10 -0.78 -19.78
CA ASP A 97 -26.15 -1.88 -20.08
C ASP A 97 -25.51 -1.82 -21.49
N THR A 98 -25.52 -0.65 -22.13
CA THR A 98 -25.14 -0.43 -23.53
C THR A 98 -23.65 -0.18 -23.72
N ILE A 99 -22.93 0.26 -22.69
CA ILE A 99 -21.46 0.34 -22.74
C ILE A 99 -20.89 -0.95 -22.16
N LYS A 100 -20.26 -1.77 -23.02
CA LYS A 100 -19.48 -2.92 -22.57
C LYS A 100 -18.34 -2.40 -21.69
N GLU A 101 -18.14 -3.00 -20.52
CA GLU A 101 -17.05 -2.62 -19.59
C GLU A 101 -15.67 -2.59 -20.28
N ASP A 102 -15.50 -3.38 -21.34
CA ASP A 102 -14.29 -3.44 -22.18
C ASP A 102 -14.00 -2.16 -23.00
N ASP A 103 -15.01 -1.34 -23.31
CA ASP A 103 -14.83 -0.11 -24.10
C ASP A 103 -14.50 1.13 -23.23
N LEU A 104 -14.73 1.07 -21.91
CA LEU A 104 -14.46 2.18 -20.98
C LEU A 104 -13.05 2.11 -20.36
N PHE A 105 -12.46 0.91 -20.28
CA PHE A 105 -11.09 0.68 -19.84
C PHE A 105 -10.14 0.68 -21.03
N ASP A 106 -10.08 1.87 -21.62
CA ASP A 106 -9.51 2.22 -22.91
C ASP A 106 -8.11 1.65 -23.19
N LEU A 107 -7.92 1.22 -24.44
CA LEU A 107 -6.67 0.87 -25.12
C LEU A 107 -5.56 1.91 -24.88
N ASP A 108 -5.88 3.14 -24.50
CA ASP A 108 -4.93 4.20 -24.17
C ASP A 108 -4.12 4.00 -22.87
N PHE A 109 -4.58 3.16 -21.93
CA PHE A 109 -3.75 2.66 -20.82
C PHE A 109 -2.70 1.66 -21.32
N ILE A 110 -3.07 0.84 -22.31
CA ILE A 110 -2.23 -0.19 -22.93
C ILE A 110 -1.27 0.43 -23.97
N THR A 111 -1.63 1.54 -24.63
CA THR A 111 -0.80 2.23 -25.64
C THR A 111 0.15 3.28 -25.05
N GLY A 112 0.11 3.52 -23.73
CA GLY A 112 1.03 4.44 -23.04
C GLY A 112 0.75 5.94 -23.25
N LYS A 113 -0.39 6.31 -23.84
CA LYS A 113 -0.81 7.72 -23.97
C LYS A 113 -1.34 8.31 -22.65
N LYS A 114 -1.83 7.45 -21.74
CA LYS A 114 -2.29 7.83 -20.40
C LYS A 114 -1.16 7.62 -19.40
N LYS A 115 -0.78 8.68 -18.68
CA LYS A 115 0.21 8.58 -17.60
C LYS A 115 -0.38 7.74 -16.47
N SER A 116 0.28 6.64 -16.11
CA SER A 116 -0.12 5.75 -15.01
C SER A 116 0.05 6.43 -13.64
N LEU A 117 -0.52 5.84 -12.58
CA LEU A 117 -0.23 6.27 -11.20
C LEU A 117 1.28 6.27 -10.94
N SER A 118 2.03 5.28 -11.43
CA SER A 118 3.49 5.28 -11.33
C SER A 118 4.18 6.39 -12.10
N GLY A 119 3.64 6.80 -13.26
CA GLY A 119 4.12 7.97 -13.98
C GLY A 119 3.90 9.25 -13.19
N ALA A 120 2.78 9.37 -12.47
CA ALA A 120 2.53 10.48 -11.55
C ALA A 120 3.46 10.43 -10.33
N LEU A 121 3.65 9.26 -9.71
CA LEU A 121 4.57 9.06 -8.58
C LEU A 121 6.03 9.30 -8.95
N TYR A 122 6.43 8.91 -10.15
CA TYR A 122 7.75 9.18 -10.71
C TYR A 122 8.01 10.69 -10.79
N ASP A 123 7.04 11.46 -11.29
CA ASP A 123 7.18 12.91 -11.37
C ASP A 123 7.09 13.61 -10.01
N VAL A 124 6.21 13.15 -9.11
CA VAL A 124 6.21 13.61 -7.71
C VAL A 124 7.58 13.36 -7.08
N SER A 125 8.16 12.19 -7.31
CA SER A 125 9.47 11.84 -6.74
C SER A 125 10.59 12.76 -7.26
N LYS A 126 10.53 13.15 -8.53
CA LYS A 126 11.42 14.17 -9.09
C LYS A 126 11.20 15.55 -8.49
N GLU A 127 9.95 15.99 -8.33
CA GLU A 127 9.64 17.27 -7.66
C GLU A 127 10.14 17.29 -6.21
N LYS A 128 10.21 16.12 -5.59
CA LYS A 128 10.77 15.86 -4.26
C LYS A 128 12.31 15.74 -4.23
N GLY A 129 12.98 15.95 -5.36
CA GLY A 129 14.45 15.96 -5.47
C GLY A 129 15.08 14.56 -5.54
N ILE A 130 14.32 13.52 -5.88
CA ILE A 130 14.84 12.18 -6.15
C ILE A 130 15.31 12.13 -7.60
N GLU A 131 16.62 11.99 -7.79
CA GLU A 131 17.29 12.06 -9.09
C GLU A 131 18.01 10.75 -9.46
N GLU A 132 18.23 9.90 -8.47
CA GLU A 132 18.94 8.64 -8.60
C GLU A 132 18.16 7.71 -9.53
N THR A 133 18.75 7.40 -10.69
CA THR A 133 18.09 6.68 -11.78
C THR A 133 17.60 5.29 -11.35
N GLY A 134 18.36 4.59 -10.50
CA GLY A 134 17.96 3.31 -9.94
C GLY A 134 16.73 3.42 -9.02
N LEU A 135 16.63 4.45 -8.18
CA LEU A 135 15.46 4.67 -7.33
C LEU A 135 14.22 5.04 -8.16
N LEU A 136 14.39 5.94 -9.13
CA LEU A 136 13.32 6.32 -10.05
C LEU A 136 12.82 5.13 -10.89
N TYR A 137 13.71 4.20 -11.24
CA TYR A 137 13.34 2.95 -11.89
C TYR A 137 12.44 2.08 -11.00
N LEU A 138 12.79 1.90 -9.72
CA LEU A 138 11.98 1.15 -8.76
C LEU A 138 10.57 1.74 -8.62
N ILE A 139 10.46 3.06 -8.50
CA ILE A 139 9.16 3.77 -8.42
C ILE A 139 8.33 3.54 -9.68
N LYS A 140 8.97 3.56 -10.86
CA LYS A 140 8.28 3.34 -12.14
C LYS A 140 7.75 1.90 -12.25
N ALA A 141 8.46 0.93 -11.67
CA ALA A 141 8.12 -0.49 -11.70
C ALA A 141 7.01 -0.90 -10.72
N LEU A 142 6.58 -0.03 -9.80
CA LEU A 142 5.53 -0.33 -8.81
C LEU A 142 4.26 -0.99 -9.39
N PRO A 143 3.68 -0.55 -10.54
CA PRO A 143 2.49 -1.19 -11.09
C PRO A 143 2.76 -2.57 -11.68
N ASP A 144 3.97 -2.83 -12.14
CA ASP A 144 4.35 -4.16 -12.63
C ASP A 144 4.43 -5.15 -11.47
N LEU A 145 4.96 -4.69 -10.32
CA LEU A 145 4.96 -5.43 -9.06
C LEU A 145 3.53 -5.67 -8.56
N GLU A 146 2.67 -4.65 -8.64
CA GLU A 146 1.25 -4.73 -8.30
C GLU A 146 0.51 -5.75 -9.18
N ALA A 147 0.64 -5.64 -10.51
CA ALA A 147 0.01 -6.55 -11.45
C ALA A 147 0.46 -8.00 -11.23
N PHE A 148 1.74 -8.21 -10.91
CA PHE A 148 2.27 -9.51 -10.55
C PHE A 148 1.61 -10.06 -9.28
N LEU A 149 1.53 -9.26 -8.21
CA LEU A 149 0.88 -9.66 -6.98
C LEU A 149 -0.61 -9.97 -7.22
N TYR A 150 -1.33 -9.19 -8.02
CA TYR A 150 -2.71 -9.47 -8.42
C TYR A 150 -2.84 -10.85 -9.08
N SER A 151 -1.93 -11.17 -10.00
CA SER A 151 -1.96 -12.43 -10.76
C SER A 151 -1.61 -13.66 -9.91
N THR A 152 -0.92 -13.47 -8.79
CA THR A 152 -0.39 -14.55 -7.94
C THR A 152 -1.02 -14.61 -6.56
N SER A 153 -1.86 -13.65 -6.17
CA SER A 153 -2.47 -13.61 -4.85
C SER A 153 -3.59 -14.62 -4.72
N VAL A 154 -3.19 -15.78 -4.21
CA VAL A 154 -4.04 -16.97 -4.08
C VAL A 154 -5.07 -16.84 -2.95
N GLN A 155 -4.77 -16.06 -1.91
CA GLN A 155 -5.59 -15.98 -0.70
C GLN A 155 -6.46 -14.73 -0.68
N LYS A 156 -7.60 -14.83 0.02
CA LYS A 156 -8.77 -13.93 0.04
C LYS A 156 -8.49 -12.46 0.45
N TYR A 157 -7.24 -12.03 0.60
CA TYR A 157 -6.85 -10.69 1.05
C TYR A 157 -5.68 -10.18 0.23
N TYR A 158 -5.98 -9.65 -0.95
CA TYR A 158 -5.09 -8.86 -1.76
C TYR A 158 -5.04 -7.44 -1.21
N ARG A 159 -3.85 -6.87 -1.06
CA ARG A 159 -3.65 -5.47 -0.66
C ARG A 159 -3.15 -4.70 -1.88
N ASP A 160 -3.75 -3.54 -2.15
CA ASP A 160 -3.22 -2.62 -3.16
C ASP A 160 -1.92 -1.98 -2.62
N HIS A 161 -0.76 -2.55 -2.94
CA HIS A 161 0.53 -2.17 -2.33
C HIS A 161 0.98 -0.79 -2.80
N THR A 162 0.75 -0.47 -4.08
CA THR A 162 1.10 0.84 -4.65
C THR A 162 0.28 1.97 -4.01
N GLU A 163 -1.03 1.76 -3.83
CA GLU A 163 -1.87 2.76 -3.17
C GLU A 163 -1.55 2.85 -1.66
N HIS A 164 -1.29 1.73 -1.00
CA HIS A 164 -0.85 1.68 0.39
C HIS A 164 0.44 2.50 0.59
N ALA A 165 1.47 2.25 -0.21
CA ALA A 165 2.74 2.98 -0.17
C ALA A 165 2.55 4.50 -0.34
N LEU A 166 1.67 4.92 -1.27
CA LEU A 166 1.31 6.33 -1.42
C LEU A 166 0.62 6.89 -0.17
N ARG A 167 -0.35 6.16 0.41
CA ARG A 167 -1.06 6.58 1.62
C ARG A 167 -0.09 6.74 2.79
N VAL A 168 0.85 5.80 2.97
CA VAL A 168 1.92 5.86 3.99
C VAL A 168 2.81 7.09 3.76
N ALA A 169 3.28 7.32 2.52
CA ALA A 169 4.11 8.47 2.19
C ALA A 169 3.42 9.80 2.52
N VAL A 170 2.17 9.98 2.09
CA VAL A 170 1.41 11.22 2.32
C VAL A 170 1.04 11.39 3.80
N LEU A 171 0.66 10.31 4.48
CA LEU A 171 0.32 10.36 5.91
C LEU A 171 1.53 10.77 6.75
N GLY A 172 2.70 10.18 6.52
CA GLY A 172 3.87 10.56 7.29
C GLY A 172 4.43 11.93 6.94
N ASP A 173 4.35 12.39 5.68
CA ASP A 173 4.68 13.78 5.30
C ASP A 173 3.81 14.77 6.10
N PHE A 174 2.53 14.44 6.26
CA PHE A 174 1.64 15.18 7.14
C PHE A 174 2.09 15.18 8.59
N LEU A 175 2.34 14.01 9.19
CA LEU A 175 2.76 13.93 10.58
C LEU A 175 4.08 14.65 10.83
N LEU A 176 5.04 14.54 9.92
CA LEU A 176 6.32 15.26 9.98
C LEU A 176 6.12 16.78 10.04
N SER A 177 5.10 17.31 9.35
CA SER A 177 4.78 18.75 9.38
C SER A 177 4.04 19.22 10.64
N GLN A 178 3.63 18.33 11.54
CA GLN A 178 2.90 18.69 12.75
C GLN A 178 3.83 19.02 13.91
N ASP A 179 3.43 19.98 14.73
CA ASP A 179 4.02 20.22 16.06
C ASP A 179 3.25 19.40 17.10
N LEU A 180 3.94 18.48 17.76
CA LEU A 180 3.35 17.58 18.76
C LEU A 180 3.64 18.01 20.21
N GLY A 181 4.05 19.26 20.41
CA GLY A 181 4.31 19.87 21.71
C GLY A 181 5.79 20.01 22.07
N GLN A 182 6.70 19.47 21.25
CA GLN A 182 8.15 19.60 21.39
C GLN A 182 8.80 20.26 20.15
N GLY A 183 7.99 20.93 19.33
CA GLY A 183 8.37 21.39 18.01
C GLY A 183 7.86 20.45 16.90
N LYS A 184 8.11 20.85 15.66
CA LYS A 184 7.73 20.05 14.48
C LYS A 184 8.39 18.67 14.54
N LEU A 185 7.63 17.61 14.29
CA LEU A 185 8.14 16.25 14.30
C LEU A 185 9.33 16.08 13.34
N SER A 186 9.27 16.68 12.15
CA SER A 186 10.39 16.72 11.21
C SER A 186 11.67 17.27 11.84
N LYS A 187 11.57 18.34 12.63
CA LYS A 187 12.70 18.99 13.28
C LYS A 187 13.28 18.13 14.41
N VAL A 188 12.41 17.53 15.23
CA VAL A 188 12.84 16.59 16.29
C VAL A 188 13.61 15.41 15.69
N ILE A 189 13.09 14.82 14.62
CA ILE A 189 13.76 13.71 13.93
C ILE A 189 15.08 14.17 13.31
N ALA A 190 15.09 15.33 12.65
CA ALA A 190 16.27 15.94 12.04
C ALA A 190 17.42 16.12 13.03
N ASP A 191 17.11 16.68 14.20
CA ASP A 191 18.09 16.93 15.26
C ASP A 191 18.64 15.61 15.83
N LYS A 192 17.81 14.57 15.97
CA LYS A 192 18.25 13.24 16.44
C LYS A 192 19.20 12.52 15.51
N ILE A 193 18.94 12.58 14.20
CA ILE A 193 19.74 11.86 13.21
C ILE A 193 20.80 12.73 12.53
N GLU A 194 20.92 13.98 12.98
CA GLU A 194 21.89 14.99 12.51
C GLU A 194 21.78 15.26 11.01
N LEU A 195 20.55 15.41 10.51
CA LEU A 195 20.27 15.70 9.10
C LEU A 195 19.45 16.98 8.95
N ASP A 196 19.42 17.52 7.74
CA ASP A 196 18.56 18.65 7.41
C ASP A 196 17.08 18.24 7.41
N GLU A 197 16.24 19.09 8.01
CA GLU A 197 14.79 18.86 8.14
C GLU A 197 14.10 18.76 6.78
N THR A 198 14.50 19.62 5.83
CA THR A 198 13.93 19.68 4.49
C THR A 198 14.29 18.43 3.73
N PHE A 199 15.54 17.98 3.83
CA PHE A 199 16.00 16.74 3.21
C PHE A 199 15.21 15.51 3.69
N ILE A 200 14.90 15.43 4.99
CA ILE A 200 14.07 14.35 5.54
C ILE A 200 12.66 14.38 4.96
N ARG A 201 11.98 15.54 5.05
CA ARG A 201 10.56 15.66 4.70
C ARG A 201 10.36 15.56 3.19
N GLU A 202 11.22 16.20 2.41
CA GLU A 202 11.04 16.30 0.97
C GLU A 202 11.56 15.06 0.26
N LYS A 203 12.68 14.46 0.71
CA LYS A 203 13.29 13.33 -0.01
C LYS A 203 13.19 12.01 0.75
N LEU A 204 13.79 11.92 1.94
CA LEU A 204 14.00 10.63 2.61
C LEU A 204 12.69 9.94 3.01
N TRP A 205 11.73 10.71 3.53
CA TRP A 205 10.43 10.16 3.92
C TRP A 205 9.64 9.63 2.72
N TRP A 206 9.69 10.32 1.58
CA TRP A 206 9.02 9.86 0.36
C TRP A 206 9.63 8.56 -0.16
N LEU A 207 10.96 8.41 -0.07
CA LEU A 207 11.63 7.13 -0.37
C LEU A 207 11.18 6.02 0.59
N ILE A 208 11.09 6.31 1.90
CA ILE A 208 10.58 5.37 2.91
C ILE A 208 9.16 4.91 2.53
N GLY A 209 8.23 5.86 2.40
CA GLY A 209 6.82 5.55 2.17
C GLY A 209 6.60 4.80 0.85
N LEU A 210 7.25 5.21 -0.25
CA LEU A 210 7.06 4.61 -1.56
C LEU A 210 7.75 3.25 -1.73
N LEU A 211 8.86 3.01 -1.02
CA LEU A 211 9.71 1.84 -1.26
C LEU A 211 9.66 0.77 -0.17
N HIS A 212 9.03 1.02 0.99
CA HIS A 212 9.11 0.07 2.11
C HIS A 212 8.64 -1.36 1.77
N ASP A 213 7.67 -1.50 0.87
CA ASP A 213 7.02 -2.77 0.52
C ASP A 213 7.41 -3.37 -0.85
N ILE A 214 8.38 -2.79 -1.57
CA ILE A 214 8.74 -3.27 -2.93
C ILE A 214 9.33 -4.68 -2.97
N GLY A 215 9.81 -5.19 -1.83
CA GLY A 215 10.29 -6.55 -1.66
C GLY A 215 9.18 -7.60 -1.53
N TYR A 216 7.93 -7.19 -1.30
CA TYR A 216 6.79 -8.09 -1.06
C TYR A 216 6.52 -9.09 -2.20
N PRO A 217 6.53 -8.67 -3.49
CA PRO A 217 6.42 -9.60 -4.63
C PRO A 217 7.40 -10.76 -4.55
N LEU A 218 8.68 -10.46 -4.31
CA LEU A 218 9.73 -11.48 -4.25
C LEU A 218 9.56 -12.39 -3.02
N GLY A 219 9.14 -11.84 -1.88
CA GLY A 219 8.85 -12.61 -0.67
C GLY A 219 7.67 -13.58 -0.79
N LYS A 220 6.71 -13.29 -1.67
CA LYS A 220 5.58 -14.20 -1.95
C LYS A 220 5.75 -15.01 -3.22
N MET A 221 6.70 -14.67 -4.09
CA MET A 221 6.83 -15.19 -5.45
C MET A 221 6.90 -16.71 -5.50
N THR A 222 7.79 -17.30 -4.71
CA THR A 222 8.04 -18.73 -4.76
C THR A 222 6.80 -19.51 -4.28
N THR A 223 6.21 -19.11 -3.15
CA THR A 223 4.97 -19.72 -2.64
C THR A 223 3.79 -19.53 -3.59
N ALA A 224 3.58 -18.31 -4.07
CA ALA A 224 2.42 -17.96 -4.88
C ALA A 224 2.46 -18.63 -6.26
N VAL A 225 3.62 -18.64 -6.93
CA VAL A 225 3.79 -19.31 -8.22
C VAL A 225 3.62 -20.82 -8.06
N ASN A 226 4.28 -21.45 -7.06
CA ASN A 226 4.13 -22.88 -6.88
C ASN A 226 2.71 -23.28 -6.49
N TYR A 227 2.02 -22.48 -5.70
CA TYR A 227 0.63 -22.77 -5.40
C TYR A 227 -0.24 -22.60 -6.65
N SER A 228 -0.23 -21.43 -7.32
CA SER A 228 -1.16 -21.18 -8.44
C SER A 228 -0.86 -22.02 -9.67
N LEU A 229 0.39 -22.03 -10.12
CA LEU A 229 0.77 -22.71 -11.35
C LEU A 229 0.66 -24.23 -11.20
N LEU A 230 1.20 -24.78 -10.11
CA LEU A 230 1.20 -26.24 -9.95
C LEU A 230 -0.22 -26.76 -9.73
N ASN A 231 -1.03 -26.11 -8.89
CA ASN A 231 -2.42 -26.55 -8.72
C ASN A 231 -3.23 -26.40 -10.01
N GLN A 232 -2.96 -25.42 -10.87
CA GLN A 232 -3.60 -25.34 -12.17
C GLN A 232 -3.18 -26.50 -13.08
N VAL A 233 -1.89 -26.84 -13.13
CA VAL A 233 -1.38 -28.00 -13.90
C VAL A 233 -2.02 -29.29 -13.40
N LEU A 234 -2.04 -29.52 -12.08
CA LEU A 234 -2.66 -30.68 -11.45
C LEU A 234 -4.16 -30.77 -11.78
N LYS A 235 -4.86 -29.63 -11.85
CA LYS A 235 -6.28 -29.57 -12.21
C LYS A 235 -6.54 -29.82 -13.70
N CYS A 236 -5.63 -29.41 -14.58
CA CYS A 236 -5.74 -29.58 -16.04
C CYS A 236 -5.39 -31.00 -16.50
N TYR A 237 -4.50 -31.70 -15.78
CA TYR A 237 -4.04 -33.04 -16.14
C TYR A 237 -4.30 -34.09 -15.06
N PRO A 238 -5.54 -34.22 -14.55
CA PRO A 238 -5.85 -35.07 -13.38
C PRO A 238 -5.72 -36.58 -13.65
N THR A 239 -5.55 -36.97 -14.92
CA THR A 239 -5.49 -38.36 -15.36
C THR A 239 -4.08 -38.82 -15.73
N LEU A 240 -3.06 -37.98 -15.54
CA LEU A 240 -1.67 -38.32 -15.82
C LEU A 240 -0.91 -38.51 -14.51
N ASP A 241 0.09 -39.38 -14.50
CA ASP A 241 1.11 -39.33 -13.44
C ASP A 241 2.07 -38.19 -13.76
N LEU A 242 2.27 -37.28 -12.81
CA LEU A 242 3.08 -36.08 -13.00
C LEU A 242 4.27 -36.08 -12.05
N GLU A 243 5.44 -35.78 -12.57
CA GLU A 243 6.62 -35.43 -11.79
C GLU A 243 6.91 -33.95 -11.97
N ILE A 244 6.81 -33.19 -10.87
CA ILE A 244 6.99 -31.75 -10.91
C ILE A 244 8.06 -31.33 -9.91
N GLN A 245 9.00 -30.50 -10.37
CA GLN A 245 9.96 -29.84 -9.51
C GLN A 245 9.46 -28.41 -9.20
N PRO A 246 9.18 -28.08 -7.93
CA PRO A 246 8.76 -26.74 -7.55
C PRO A 246 9.80 -25.68 -7.91
N LEU A 247 9.33 -24.55 -8.43
CA LEU A 247 10.16 -23.39 -8.76
C LEU A 247 10.75 -22.83 -7.46
N GLN A 248 12.04 -22.52 -7.45
CA GLN A 248 12.66 -21.80 -6.33
C GLN A 248 13.35 -20.54 -6.81
N ILE A 249 12.93 -19.40 -6.26
CA ILE A 249 13.57 -18.11 -6.51
C ILE A 249 14.38 -17.73 -5.27
N GLY A 250 15.47 -17.02 -5.50
CA GLY A 250 16.16 -16.38 -4.40
C GLY A 250 17.29 -15.51 -4.85
N LEU A 251 18.06 -15.01 -3.89
CA LEU A 251 19.15 -14.09 -4.16
C LEU A 251 20.43 -14.81 -4.61
N SER A 252 21.23 -14.10 -5.40
CA SER A 252 22.55 -14.53 -5.84
C SER A 252 23.61 -13.86 -4.98
N TRP A 253 24.41 -14.67 -4.29
CA TRP A 253 25.54 -14.22 -3.46
C TRP A 253 26.83 -14.02 -4.25
N LYS A 254 26.79 -14.16 -5.59
CA LYS A 254 27.95 -13.95 -6.47
C LYS A 254 28.24 -12.47 -6.76
N GLY A 255 27.31 -11.58 -6.41
CA GLY A 255 27.46 -10.13 -6.55
C GLY A 255 27.71 -9.43 -5.22
N ASN A 256 27.40 -8.15 -5.16
CA ASN A 256 27.68 -7.24 -4.04
C ASN A 256 26.71 -7.36 -2.84
N LEU A 257 25.90 -8.43 -2.79
CA LEU A 257 24.85 -8.58 -1.78
C LEU A 257 25.41 -8.59 -0.37
N GLU A 258 26.54 -9.28 -0.14
CA GLU A 258 27.21 -9.31 1.16
C GLU A 258 27.62 -7.91 1.62
N ASP A 259 28.15 -7.10 0.70
CA ASP A 259 28.60 -5.75 1.02
C ASP A 259 27.43 -4.80 1.32
N TYR A 260 26.30 -4.94 0.61
CA TYR A 260 25.08 -4.20 0.94
C TYR A 260 24.52 -4.62 2.30
N MET A 261 24.54 -5.92 2.63
CA MET A 261 24.15 -6.40 3.95
C MET A 261 25.05 -5.82 5.05
N GLN A 262 26.36 -5.80 4.84
CA GLN A 262 27.29 -5.17 5.78
C GLN A 262 27.01 -3.69 5.98
N ILE A 263 26.61 -2.95 4.94
CA ILE A 263 26.19 -1.53 5.05
C ILE A 263 24.89 -1.44 5.86
N LEU A 264 23.91 -2.28 5.57
CA LEU A 264 22.61 -2.29 6.24
C LEU A 264 22.74 -2.60 7.74
N GLU A 265 23.64 -3.51 8.10
CA GLU A 265 23.90 -3.95 9.48
C GLU A 265 24.63 -2.91 10.36
N GLN A 266 25.14 -1.81 9.79
CA GLN A 266 25.95 -0.84 10.53
C GLN A 266 25.17 -0.16 11.65
N GLY A 267 25.64 -0.31 12.89
CA GLY A 267 25.00 0.28 14.07
C GLY A 267 23.66 -0.37 14.47
N MET A 268 23.34 -1.55 13.92
CA MET A 268 22.18 -2.36 14.32
C MET A 268 22.54 -3.26 15.52
N SER A 269 21.54 -3.57 16.37
CA SER A 269 21.71 -4.58 17.43
C SER A 269 21.99 -5.98 16.86
N ASP A 270 22.60 -6.85 17.66
CA ASP A 270 22.90 -8.24 17.27
C ASP A 270 21.65 -8.98 16.79
N LYS A 271 20.51 -8.77 17.48
CA LYS A 271 19.24 -9.38 17.13
C LYS A 271 18.70 -8.86 15.80
N ALA A 272 18.78 -7.54 15.54
CA ALA A 272 18.39 -6.97 14.26
C ALA A 272 19.28 -7.49 13.11
N ARG A 273 20.59 -7.61 13.34
CA ARG A 273 21.53 -8.16 12.34
C ARG A 273 21.22 -9.62 12.00
N ASP A 274 20.90 -10.44 13.00
CA ASP A 274 20.48 -11.82 12.78
C ASP A 274 19.19 -11.87 11.95
N LEU A 275 18.18 -11.09 12.32
CA LEU A 275 16.92 -10.98 11.58
C LEU A 275 17.15 -10.53 10.12
N PHE A 276 18.00 -9.54 9.87
CA PHE A 276 18.34 -9.10 8.51
C PHE A 276 18.92 -10.25 7.68
N ARG A 277 19.86 -11.01 8.25
CA ARG A 277 20.50 -12.16 7.58
C ARG A 277 19.53 -13.31 7.34
N THR A 278 18.63 -13.58 8.28
CA THR A 278 17.58 -14.59 8.06
C THR A 278 16.58 -14.16 6.98
N GLY A 279 16.27 -12.86 6.90
CA GLY A 279 15.34 -12.29 5.93
C GLY A 279 15.79 -12.39 4.47
N VAL A 280 17.10 -12.52 4.20
CA VAL A 280 17.63 -12.77 2.84
C VAL A 280 17.77 -14.24 2.49
N GLY A 281 17.36 -15.14 3.39
CA GLY A 281 17.46 -16.58 3.19
C GLY A 281 18.89 -17.13 3.18
N PRO A 282 19.05 -18.45 2.98
CA PRO A 282 20.34 -19.13 3.07
C PRO A 282 21.27 -18.80 1.89
N LYS A 283 22.59 -18.76 2.15
CA LYS A 283 23.63 -18.57 1.11
C LYS A 283 23.70 -19.72 0.11
N THR A 284 23.54 -20.93 0.60
CA THR A 284 23.53 -22.17 -0.19
C THR A 284 22.12 -22.70 -0.29
N ARG A 285 21.63 -22.95 -1.50
CA ARG A 285 20.31 -23.55 -1.71
C ARG A 285 20.40 -25.06 -1.72
N GLN A 286 19.43 -25.68 -1.07
CA GLN A 286 19.06 -27.05 -1.40
C GLN A 286 18.25 -27.03 -2.70
N VAL A 287 18.56 -27.95 -3.61
CA VAL A 287 17.79 -28.13 -4.84
C VAL A 287 16.43 -28.73 -4.46
N SER A 288 15.32 -28.12 -4.91
CA SER A 288 13.99 -28.71 -4.78
C SER A 288 14.00 -30.14 -5.30
N GLN A 289 13.54 -31.09 -4.49
CA GLN A 289 13.31 -32.45 -4.94
C GLN A 289 12.05 -32.53 -5.82
N TYR A 290 12.03 -33.50 -6.72
CA TYR A 290 10.83 -33.82 -7.50
C TYR A 290 9.70 -34.25 -6.58
N GLN A 291 8.49 -33.84 -6.93
CA GLN A 291 7.25 -34.29 -6.32
C GLN A 291 6.46 -35.10 -7.32
N THR A 292 6.08 -36.31 -6.92
CA THR A 292 5.31 -37.24 -7.76
C THR A 292 3.83 -37.15 -7.37
N PHE A 293 2.99 -36.86 -8.35
CA PHE A 293 1.54 -36.85 -8.22
C PHE A 293 0.98 -37.98 -9.06
N LEU A 294 0.47 -39.01 -8.38
CA LEU A 294 -0.14 -40.15 -9.05
C LEU A 294 -1.59 -39.84 -9.43
N GLN A 295 -2.05 -40.44 -10.53
CA GLN A 295 -3.43 -40.40 -10.97
C GLN A 295 -4.37 -40.94 -9.88
N GLN A 296 -5.47 -40.23 -9.64
CA GLN A 296 -6.54 -40.68 -8.73
C GLN A 296 -7.91 -40.48 -9.40
N GLN A 297 -8.91 -41.28 -9.02
CA GLN A 297 -10.28 -41.16 -9.54
C GLN A 297 -10.90 -39.77 -9.27
N ALA A 298 -10.50 -39.10 -8.19
CA ALA A 298 -10.96 -37.75 -7.84
C ALA A 298 -10.07 -36.62 -8.38
N GLY A 299 -9.05 -36.94 -9.18
CA GLY A 299 -7.98 -36.02 -9.59
C GLY A 299 -6.88 -35.87 -8.54
N HIS A 300 -5.84 -35.08 -8.85
CA HIS A 300 -4.73 -34.88 -7.92
C HIS A 300 -5.14 -34.05 -6.69
N PRO A 301 -4.55 -34.32 -5.52
CA PRO A 301 -4.76 -33.49 -4.33
C PRO A 301 -4.20 -32.08 -4.53
N GLU A 302 -4.76 -31.12 -3.81
CA GLU A 302 -4.23 -29.75 -3.76
C GLU A 302 -2.80 -29.77 -3.22
N TYR A 303 -1.87 -29.21 -3.99
CA TYR A 303 -0.51 -29.01 -3.59
C TYR A 303 -0.35 -27.74 -2.76
N ARG A 304 0.24 -27.88 -1.57
CA ARG A 304 0.63 -26.75 -0.73
C ARG A 304 2.13 -26.68 -0.65
N TYR A 305 2.70 -25.77 -1.41
CA TYR A 305 4.11 -25.47 -1.30
C TYR A 305 4.40 -24.82 0.06
N SER A 306 5.36 -25.37 0.78
CA SER A 306 5.94 -24.76 1.98
C SER A 306 7.40 -24.52 1.69
N GLU A 307 7.80 -23.25 1.72
CA GLU A 307 9.23 -22.92 1.69
C GLU A 307 9.91 -23.34 2.98
N GLN A 308 11.21 -23.62 2.88
CA GLN A 308 12.06 -23.83 4.06
C GLN A 308 12.43 -22.50 4.72
N PHE A 309 12.31 -21.38 4.01
CA PHE A 309 12.58 -20.03 4.51
C PHE A 309 11.68 -19.02 3.76
N GLU A 310 11.31 -17.92 4.41
CA GLU A 310 10.51 -16.85 3.80
C GLU A 310 11.40 -15.62 3.69
N PHE A 311 11.45 -14.99 2.50
CA PHE A 311 12.16 -13.72 2.39
C PHE A 311 11.40 -12.63 3.14
N ASP A 312 12.15 -11.81 3.87
CA ASP A 312 11.60 -10.64 4.51
C ASP A 312 11.50 -9.49 3.51
N HIS A 313 10.28 -9.00 3.28
CA HIS A 313 10.01 -7.94 2.31
C HIS A 313 10.69 -6.63 2.68
N GLY A 314 10.78 -6.26 3.96
CA GLY A 314 11.48 -5.06 4.41
C GLY A 314 12.97 -5.12 4.11
N VAL A 315 13.63 -6.24 4.39
CA VAL A 315 15.05 -6.42 4.07
C VAL A 315 15.29 -6.38 2.56
N LEU A 316 14.45 -7.06 1.78
CA LEU A 316 14.55 -7.03 0.32
C LEU A 316 14.36 -5.62 -0.24
N SER A 317 13.37 -4.87 0.26
CA SER A 317 13.13 -3.47 -0.10
C SER A 317 14.35 -2.59 0.20
N ALA A 318 14.95 -2.76 1.38
CA ALA A 318 16.14 -2.02 1.79
C ALA A 318 17.33 -2.30 0.85
N LEU A 319 17.53 -3.56 0.45
CA LEU A 319 18.61 -3.95 -0.47
C LEU A 319 18.38 -3.43 -1.89
N CYS A 320 17.14 -3.44 -2.38
CA CYS A 320 16.76 -2.83 -3.64
C CYS A 320 17.06 -1.32 -3.63
N LEU A 321 16.74 -0.63 -2.53
CA LEU A 321 17.06 0.80 -2.37
C LEU A 321 18.56 1.04 -2.43
N LEU A 322 19.36 0.32 -1.62
CA LEU A 322 20.82 0.48 -1.62
C LEU A 322 21.41 0.23 -3.01
N ASN A 323 21.00 -0.85 -3.67
CA ASN A 323 21.47 -1.15 -5.02
C ASN A 323 21.01 -0.09 -6.06
N GLY A 324 19.88 0.57 -5.85
CA GLY A 324 19.39 1.66 -6.68
C GLY A 324 20.18 2.97 -6.54
N LEU A 325 20.95 3.14 -5.45
CA LEU A 325 21.84 4.29 -5.24
C LEU A 325 23.18 4.14 -5.96
N GLY A 326 23.68 2.91 -6.10
CA GLY A 326 24.99 2.62 -6.71
C GLY A 326 25.69 1.45 -6.03
N THR A 327 26.98 1.26 -6.34
CA THR A 327 27.77 0.15 -5.78
C THR A 327 28.07 0.38 -4.28
N PRO A 328 28.38 -0.67 -3.50
CA PRO A 328 28.73 -0.52 -2.09
C PRO A 328 29.89 0.46 -1.85
N GLU A 329 30.88 0.51 -2.75
CA GLU A 329 31.99 1.45 -2.66
C GLU A 329 31.55 2.89 -2.84
N VAL A 330 30.60 3.15 -3.75
CA VAL A 330 30.00 4.48 -3.93
C VAL A 330 29.22 4.89 -2.69
N ILE A 331 28.46 3.96 -2.12
CA ILE A 331 27.67 4.20 -0.89
C ILE A 331 28.60 4.52 0.29
N LYS A 332 29.64 3.71 0.50
CA LYS A 332 30.59 3.89 1.62
C LYS A 332 31.43 5.16 1.55
N LYS A 333 31.66 5.72 0.34
CA LYS A 333 32.53 6.89 0.14
C LYS A 333 31.81 8.23 0.17
N ASN A 334 30.50 8.25 -0.01
CA ASN A 334 29.73 9.49 -0.03
C ASN A 334 29.02 9.66 1.31
N ASP A 335 29.42 10.67 2.08
CA ASP A 335 28.81 10.98 3.38
C ASP A 335 27.31 11.31 3.26
N GLU A 336 26.86 11.85 2.13
CA GLU A 336 25.43 12.07 1.86
C GLU A 336 24.64 10.76 1.84
N ASN A 337 25.29 9.63 1.51
CA ASN A 337 24.65 8.32 1.51
C ASN A 337 24.40 7.76 2.91
N ARG A 338 24.98 8.35 3.97
CA ARG A 338 24.63 8.02 5.37
C ARG A 338 23.12 8.13 5.59
N ALA A 339 22.49 9.17 5.03
CA ALA A 339 21.06 9.40 5.17
C ALA A 339 20.22 8.29 4.50
N TYR A 340 20.62 7.82 3.32
CA TYR A 340 19.91 6.72 2.67
C TYR A 340 20.13 5.37 3.33
N VAL A 341 21.29 5.15 3.98
CA VAL A 341 21.50 3.95 4.81
C VAL A 341 20.52 3.95 5.99
N LEU A 342 20.27 5.10 6.62
CA LEU A 342 19.25 5.22 7.67
C LEU A 342 17.83 4.92 7.14
N VAL A 343 17.53 5.35 5.91
CA VAL A 343 16.28 5.00 5.21
C VAL A 343 16.18 3.49 4.97
N ALA A 344 17.24 2.86 4.45
CA ALA A 344 17.28 1.42 4.21
C ALA A 344 17.10 0.65 5.52
N GLN A 345 17.70 1.11 6.62
CA GLN A 345 17.52 0.51 7.95
C GLN A 345 16.10 0.66 8.47
N ALA A 346 15.47 1.83 8.30
CA ALA A 346 14.07 2.03 8.66
C ALA A 346 13.15 1.05 7.90
N ILE A 347 13.38 0.91 6.59
CA ILE A 347 12.68 -0.03 5.73
C ILE A 347 12.98 -1.49 6.11
N ALA A 348 14.20 -1.86 6.50
CA ALA A 348 14.46 -3.23 6.93
C ALA A 348 13.77 -3.55 8.26
N LEU A 349 13.73 -2.60 9.21
CA LEU A 349 13.20 -2.83 10.55
C LEU A 349 11.67 -2.98 10.61
N HIS A 350 10.93 -2.41 9.65
CA HIS A 350 9.47 -2.29 9.80
C HIS A 350 8.72 -3.62 9.74
N SER A 351 9.25 -4.59 9.01
CA SER A 351 8.66 -5.90 8.78
C SER A 351 8.77 -6.86 9.98
N PHE A 352 9.75 -6.64 10.89
CA PHE A 352 10.01 -7.56 12.00
C PHE A 352 9.08 -7.37 13.19
N LYS A 353 8.35 -8.44 13.55
CA LYS A 353 7.41 -8.44 14.68
C LYS A 353 8.06 -8.56 16.06
N ASP A 354 9.33 -8.92 16.10
CA ASP A 354 10.11 -8.98 17.34
C ASP A 354 10.14 -7.63 18.05
N HIS A 355 10.11 -7.67 19.39
CA HIS A 355 10.47 -6.49 20.18
C HIS A 355 11.99 -6.28 20.06
N LEU A 356 12.39 -5.24 19.32
CA LEU A 356 13.78 -4.86 19.09
C LEU A 356 14.04 -3.51 19.76
N SER A 357 15.20 -3.37 20.40
CA SER A 357 15.60 -2.06 20.92
C SER A 357 15.75 -1.01 19.80
N ASP A 358 15.91 -1.47 18.54
CA ASP A 358 15.96 -0.64 17.34
C ASP A 358 14.58 -0.12 16.90
N HIS A 359 13.48 -0.56 17.51
CA HIS A 359 12.13 0.01 17.32
C HIS A 359 11.85 1.21 18.22
N SER A 360 12.89 1.77 18.86
CA SER A 360 12.78 2.96 19.69
C SER A 360 12.85 4.25 18.88
N PHE A 361 11.95 5.20 19.17
CA PHE A 361 11.98 6.54 18.56
C PHE A 361 13.30 7.28 18.85
N GLU A 362 13.87 7.07 20.04
CA GLU A 362 15.13 7.70 20.45
C GLU A 362 16.31 7.23 19.61
N LYS A 363 16.31 5.96 19.21
CA LYS A 363 17.41 5.35 18.45
C LYS A 363 17.20 5.43 16.94
N ARG A 364 15.98 5.18 16.49
CA ARG A 364 15.63 4.98 15.07
C ARG A 364 14.29 5.67 14.76
N PRO A 365 14.24 7.02 14.83
CA PRO A 365 12.98 7.75 14.68
C PRO A 365 12.27 7.53 13.34
N LEU A 366 13.02 7.35 12.25
CA LEU A 366 12.45 7.05 10.92
C LEU A 366 11.80 5.66 10.86
N GLY A 367 12.44 4.64 11.46
CA GLY A 367 11.90 3.28 11.53
C GLY A 367 10.68 3.20 12.44
N PHE A 368 10.73 3.86 13.59
CA PHE A 368 9.57 4.01 14.48
C PHE A 368 8.38 4.64 13.75
N LEU A 369 8.62 5.76 13.05
CA LEU A 369 7.56 6.47 12.35
C LEU A 369 6.98 5.64 11.19
N LEU A 370 7.83 4.93 10.44
CA LEU A 370 7.37 4.03 9.38
C LEU A 370 6.43 2.95 9.94
N ILE A 371 6.84 2.24 10.99
CA ILE A 371 6.01 1.20 11.61
C ILE A 371 4.69 1.78 12.10
N LEU A 372 4.73 2.93 12.78
CA LEU A 372 3.52 3.58 13.29
C LEU A 372 2.57 3.94 12.14
N VAL A 373 3.08 4.58 11.08
CA VAL A 373 2.27 5.06 9.96
C VAL A 373 1.72 3.91 9.13
N ASP A 374 2.53 2.90 8.84
CA ASP A 374 2.11 1.67 8.16
C ASP A 374 0.95 0.99 8.91
N GLU A 375 1.11 0.79 10.23
CA GLU A 375 0.09 0.18 11.07
C GLU A 375 -1.16 1.07 11.26
N LEU A 376 -1.04 2.40 11.12
CA LEU A 376 -2.20 3.31 11.15
C LEU A 376 -2.94 3.35 9.80
N GLN A 377 -2.27 3.04 8.70
CA GLN A 377 -2.83 3.06 7.35
C GLN A 377 -3.74 1.84 7.13
N GLU A 378 -4.98 1.88 7.63
CA GLU A 378 -5.96 0.80 7.46
C GLU A 378 -7.14 1.12 6.54
N TRP A 379 -7.37 2.41 6.24
CA TRP A 379 -8.49 2.79 5.38
C TRP A 379 -8.19 2.50 3.91
N GLY A 380 -9.24 2.38 3.10
CA GLY A 380 -9.10 2.19 1.65
C GLY A 380 -8.52 0.83 1.25
N ARG A 381 -8.41 -0.11 2.19
CA ARG A 381 -7.94 -1.48 1.93
C ARG A 381 -9.07 -2.32 1.34
N PRO A 382 -8.96 -2.81 0.09
CA PRO A 382 -10.00 -3.61 -0.52
C PRO A 382 -9.99 -5.04 0.04
N ILE A 383 -11.18 -5.61 0.20
CA ILE A 383 -11.36 -7.04 0.40
C ILE A 383 -11.68 -7.63 -0.97
N PRO A 384 -10.83 -8.52 -1.53
CA PRO A 384 -11.15 -9.14 -2.79
C PRO A 384 -12.23 -10.21 -2.62
N ILE A 385 -13.35 -10.01 -3.29
CA ILE A 385 -14.40 -11.02 -3.39
C ILE A 385 -14.07 -11.89 -4.61
N LYS A 386 -13.81 -13.19 -4.40
CA LYS A 386 -13.65 -14.16 -5.50
C LYS A 386 -14.99 -14.33 -6.21
N VAL A 387 -15.10 -13.83 -7.44
CA VAL A 387 -16.32 -13.97 -8.27
C VAL A 387 -16.25 -15.20 -9.18
N GLN A 388 -15.06 -15.67 -9.57
CA GLN A 388 -14.86 -16.87 -10.40
C GLN A 388 -13.66 -17.70 -9.93
N ASP A 389 -13.76 -19.04 -10.04
CA ASP A 389 -12.74 -19.99 -9.58
C ASP A 389 -11.73 -20.32 -10.70
N SER A 390 -10.69 -19.48 -10.83
CA SER A 390 -9.44 -19.90 -11.47
C SER A 390 -8.23 -19.32 -10.72
N TYR A 391 -7.08 -19.98 -10.82
CA TYR A 391 -5.86 -19.51 -10.17
C TYR A 391 -5.23 -18.27 -10.85
N PHE A 392 -5.73 -17.87 -12.03
CA PHE A 392 -5.18 -16.78 -12.85
C PHE A 392 -6.19 -15.68 -13.21
N THR A 393 -7.50 -15.93 -13.04
CA THR A 393 -8.57 -14.97 -13.32
C THR A 393 -9.43 -14.83 -12.07
N THR A 394 -9.07 -13.88 -11.21
CA THR A 394 -9.96 -13.47 -10.13
C THR A 394 -10.64 -12.19 -10.57
N ASP A 395 -11.93 -12.27 -10.91
CA ASP A 395 -12.78 -11.09 -10.90
C ASP A 395 -12.92 -10.65 -9.45
N VAL A 396 -12.44 -9.44 -9.17
CA VAL A 396 -12.37 -8.88 -7.81
C VAL A 396 -13.37 -7.75 -7.69
N LYS A 397 -14.42 -7.94 -6.88
CA LYS A 397 -15.18 -6.80 -6.35
C LYS A 397 -14.46 -6.25 -5.11
N LYS A 398 -14.20 -4.94 -5.09
CA LYS A 398 -13.54 -4.24 -3.98
C LYS A 398 -14.59 -3.68 -3.01
N GLU A 399 -14.52 -4.09 -1.76
CA GLU A 399 -15.25 -3.48 -0.64
C GLU A 399 -14.24 -3.08 0.44
N ASN A 400 -14.38 -1.87 1.00
CA ASN A 400 -13.47 -1.39 2.05
C ASN A 400 -14.01 -1.73 3.42
N LEU A 401 -13.15 -2.30 4.27
CA LEU A 401 -13.50 -2.55 5.67
C LEU A 401 -13.58 -1.25 6.50
N LEU A 402 -12.73 -0.28 6.15
CA LEU A 402 -12.59 1.02 6.79
C LEU A 402 -12.45 2.10 5.69
N ASP A 403 -13.30 3.12 5.72
CA ASP A 403 -13.29 4.20 4.72
C ASP A 403 -12.39 5.38 5.09
N GLY A 404 -12.08 5.54 6.38
CA GLY A 404 -11.25 6.62 6.90
C GLY A 404 -10.99 6.48 8.40
N VAL A 405 -10.13 7.33 8.91
CA VAL A 405 -9.72 7.39 10.32
C VAL A 405 -9.86 8.83 10.81
N LEU A 406 -10.36 9.01 12.03
CA LEU A 406 -10.40 10.32 12.67
C LEU A 406 -9.15 10.51 13.53
N LEU A 407 -8.36 11.55 13.24
CA LEU A 407 -7.22 11.97 14.05
C LEU A 407 -7.57 13.23 14.83
N TYR A 408 -7.44 13.16 16.15
CA TYR A 408 -7.49 14.27 17.08
C TYR A 408 -6.05 14.68 17.41
N LEU A 409 -5.52 15.67 16.71
CA LEU A 409 -4.08 15.98 16.75
C LEU A 409 -3.64 16.47 18.14
N ASP A 410 -4.47 17.26 18.81
CA ASP A 410 -4.20 17.81 20.16
C ASP A 410 -4.02 16.71 21.21
N GLU A 411 -4.68 15.56 21.05
CA GLU A 411 -4.56 14.38 21.92
C GLU A 411 -3.63 13.31 21.33
N PHE A 412 -3.18 13.51 20.09
CA PHE A 412 -2.53 12.51 19.24
C PHE A 412 -3.27 11.15 19.29
N LYS A 413 -4.59 11.24 19.09
CA LYS A 413 -5.54 10.15 19.22
C LYS A 413 -6.14 9.79 17.87
N TRP A 414 -6.20 8.49 17.58
CA TRP A 414 -6.72 7.93 16.34
C TRP A 414 -7.98 7.11 16.64
N ASN A 415 -9.07 7.36 15.92
CA ASN A 415 -10.29 6.55 16.00
C ASN A 415 -10.51 5.84 14.67
N MET A 416 -10.46 4.51 14.70
CA MET A 416 -10.77 3.63 13.57
C MET A 416 -12.11 2.96 13.82
N GLU A 417 -13.10 3.29 12.99
CA GLU A 417 -14.48 2.85 13.18
C GLU A 417 -14.91 1.92 12.03
N PHE A 418 -14.96 0.62 12.33
CA PHE A 418 -15.32 -0.41 11.37
C PHE A 418 -16.84 -0.51 11.26
N ARG A 419 -17.41 0.11 10.22
CA ARG A 419 -18.86 0.30 10.04
C ARG A 419 -19.45 -0.55 8.91
N ASN A 420 -18.64 -1.04 7.97
CA ASN A 420 -19.12 -1.74 6.77
C ASN A 420 -19.45 -3.21 7.05
N ASP A 421 -20.69 -3.50 7.44
CA ASP A 421 -21.14 -4.86 7.75
C ASP A 421 -21.07 -5.82 6.55
N THR A 422 -21.22 -5.31 5.32
CA THR A 422 -21.05 -6.10 4.09
C THR A 422 -19.60 -6.56 3.96
N ALA A 423 -18.65 -5.63 4.06
CA ALA A 423 -17.22 -5.94 4.06
C ALA A 423 -16.83 -6.92 5.17
N LYS A 424 -17.33 -6.71 6.40
CA LYS A 424 -17.05 -7.62 7.53
C LYS A 424 -17.52 -9.05 7.25
N LYS A 425 -18.74 -9.22 6.72
CA LYS A 425 -19.28 -10.54 6.35
C LYS A 425 -18.45 -11.20 5.25
N LEU A 426 -18.11 -10.45 4.21
CA LEU A 426 -17.34 -10.96 3.07
C LEU A 426 -15.93 -11.39 3.44
N SER A 427 -15.30 -10.68 4.38
CA SER A 427 -13.95 -10.96 4.87
C SER A 427 -13.92 -11.87 6.10
N ASN A 428 -15.06 -12.42 6.56
CA ASN A 428 -15.13 -13.11 7.86
C ASN A 428 -14.38 -12.34 8.96
N PHE A 429 -14.57 -11.02 9.00
CA PHE A 429 -13.76 -10.14 9.82
C PHE A 429 -13.91 -10.47 11.31
N ASP A 430 -12.78 -10.82 11.93
CA ASP A 430 -12.68 -11.03 13.37
C ASP A 430 -12.04 -9.79 14.00
N PHE A 431 -12.89 -8.93 14.57
CA PHE A 431 -12.45 -7.68 15.19
C PHE A 431 -11.51 -7.91 16.38
N ASN A 432 -11.70 -8.98 17.16
CA ASN A 432 -10.87 -9.24 18.33
C ASN A 432 -9.48 -9.69 17.90
N ARG A 433 -9.39 -10.61 16.93
CA ARG A 433 -8.12 -11.03 16.35
C ARG A 433 -7.39 -9.88 15.68
N PHE A 434 -8.11 -9.03 14.92
CA PHE A 434 -7.53 -7.83 14.32
C PHE A 434 -6.97 -6.88 15.39
N SER A 435 -7.76 -6.59 16.43
CA SER A 435 -7.35 -5.69 17.51
C SER A 435 -6.14 -6.22 18.29
N LEU A 436 -6.09 -7.53 18.54
CA LEU A 436 -4.95 -8.17 19.18
C LEU A 436 -3.70 -8.06 18.32
N SER A 437 -3.80 -8.37 17.02
CA SER A 437 -2.68 -8.22 16.10
C SER A 437 -2.16 -6.77 16.04
N LYS A 438 -3.06 -5.78 16.05
CA LYS A 438 -2.66 -4.36 16.11
C LYS A 438 -1.94 -4.04 17.41
N LYS A 439 -2.47 -4.52 18.54
CA LYS A 439 -1.84 -4.32 19.85
C LYS A 439 -0.43 -4.90 19.86
N GLU A 440 -0.23 -6.14 19.41
CA GLU A 440 1.09 -6.77 19.30
C GLU A 440 2.05 -5.95 18.41
N SER A 441 1.57 -5.47 17.25
CA SER A 441 2.35 -4.62 16.34
C SER A 441 2.75 -3.27 16.95
N PHE A 442 1.96 -2.70 17.85
CA PHE A 442 2.27 -1.44 18.51
C PHE A 442 3.08 -1.62 19.80
N GLU A 443 2.94 -2.75 20.50
CA GLU A 443 3.72 -3.07 21.71
C GLU A 443 5.22 -3.26 21.43
N ARG A 444 5.62 -3.48 20.17
CA ARG A 444 7.05 -3.45 19.78
C ARG A 444 7.65 -2.05 19.73
N LEU A 445 6.84 -0.99 19.69
CA LEU A 445 7.33 0.38 19.57
C LEU A 445 7.68 0.98 20.93
N GLU A 446 8.89 1.54 21.04
CA GLU A 446 9.31 2.28 22.22
C GLU A 446 9.34 3.79 21.92
N ARG A 447 8.32 4.53 22.36
CA ARG A 447 8.19 5.97 22.03
C ARG A 447 9.26 6.87 22.67
N GLY A 448 9.93 6.41 23.72
CA GLY A 448 10.87 7.23 24.48
C GLY A 448 10.21 8.41 25.20
N ASN A 449 10.99 9.47 25.45
CA ASN A 449 10.51 10.67 26.14
C ASN A 449 10.11 11.78 25.18
N GLU A 450 10.64 11.75 23.95
CA GLU A 450 10.43 12.81 22.98
C GLU A 450 9.18 12.61 22.12
N PHE A 451 8.73 11.38 21.92
CA PHE A 451 7.49 11.12 21.18
C PHE A 451 6.27 11.10 22.11
N LYS A 452 5.24 11.86 21.72
CA LYS A 452 3.99 11.97 22.46
C LYS A 452 3.28 10.62 22.53
N SER A 453 2.66 10.33 23.68
CA SER A 453 1.84 9.12 23.80
C SER A 453 0.72 9.14 22.76
N THR A 454 0.53 8.01 22.10
CA THR A 454 -0.46 7.85 21.03
C THR A 454 -1.58 6.95 21.51
N THR A 455 -2.81 7.41 21.39
CA THR A 455 -3.98 6.58 21.71
C THR A 455 -4.67 6.14 20.44
N ILE A 456 -4.93 4.84 20.30
CA ILE A 456 -5.64 4.28 19.15
C ILE A 456 -6.90 3.60 19.67
N HIS A 457 -8.06 4.12 19.27
CA HIS A 457 -9.37 3.52 19.52
C HIS A 457 -9.81 2.74 18.29
N LEU A 458 -10.03 1.45 18.48
CA LEU A 458 -10.62 0.56 17.49
C LEU A 458 -12.07 0.31 17.91
N LYS A 459 -13.04 0.51 17.01
CA LYS A 459 -14.46 0.28 17.29
C LYS A 459 -15.12 -0.56 16.21
N ASP A 460 -15.76 -1.64 16.61
CA ASP A 460 -16.68 -2.40 15.74
C ASP A 460 -18.10 -1.85 15.90
N ILE A 461 -18.64 -1.28 14.83
CA ILE A 461 -19.94 -0.59 14.85
C ILE A 461 -20.90 -1.28 13.88
N LYS A 462 -22.08 -1.64 14.37
CA LYS A 462 -23.19 -2.16 13.57
C LYS A 462 -24.18 -1.04 13.27
N ILE A 463 -24.58 -0.92 12.01
CA ILE A 463 -25.62 0.03 11.57
C ILE A 463 -26.95 -0.72 11.53
N ALA A 464 -27.97 -0.27 12.26
CA ALA A 464 -29.29 -0.90 12.25
C ALA A 464 -30.07 -0.55 10.96
N ASP A 465 -30.63 -1.56 10.30
CA ASP A 465 -31.27 -1.46 8.97
C ASP A 465 -32.65 -0.73 8.93
N LYS A 466 -33.19 -0.22 10.04
CA LYS A 466 -34.56 0.33 10.07
C LYS A 466 -34.60 1.79 10.47
N GLU A 467 -34.80 2.66 9.48
CA GLU A 467 -35.37 4.04 9.48
C GLU A 467 -34.99 5.04 10.59
N GLY A 468 -34.06 4.68 11.46
CA GLY A 468 -33.38 5.54 12.41
C GLY A 468 -31.97 5.00 12.56
N LYS A 469 -30.97 5.80 12.19
CA LYS A 469 -29.53 5.49 12.24
C LYS A 469 -29.05 5.27 13.68
N GLN A 470 -29.55 4.25 14.38
CA GLN A 470 -28.99 3.84 15.65
C GLN A 470 -27.76 2.99 15.37
N GLU A 471 -26.61 3.59 15.68
CA GLU A 471 -25.33 2.91 15.66
C GLU A 471 -25.15 2.18 16.99
N LYS A 472 -24.81 0.89 16.91
CA LYS A 472 -24.48 0.10 18.09
C LYS A 472 -23.02 -0.30 18.04
N ILE A 473 -22.24 0.16 19.01
CA ILE A 473 -20.88 -0.33 19.24
C ILE A 473 -21.00 -1.78 19.73
N LEU A 474 -20.47 -2.73 18.96
CA LEU A 474 -20.45 -4.14 19.29
C LEU A 474 -19.24 -4.48 20.17
N SER A 475 -18.09 -3.87 19.87
CA SER A 475 -16.84 -4.06 20.59
C SER A 475 -15.97 -2.81 20.44
N GLU A 476 -15.13 -2.53 21.44
CA GLU A 476 -14.15 -1.45 21.43
C GLU A 476 -12.85 -1.93 22.07
N ASN A 477 -11.72 -1.57 21.46
CA ASN A 477 -10.39 -1.78 22.02
C ASN A 477 -9.63 -0.45 22.03
N LYS A 478 -8.85 -0.23 23.08
CA LYS A 478 -7.98 0.93 23.23
C LYS A 478 -6.54 0.46 23.33
N ILE A 479 -5.68 1.00 22.47
CA ILE A 479 -4.23 0.77 22.47
C ILE A 479 -3.56 2.08 22.83
N ILE A 480 -2.56 2.02 23.71
CA ILE A 480 -1.77 3.18 24.12
C ILE A 480 -0.31 2.84 23.85
N ILE A 481 0.35 3.72 23.10
CA ILE A 481 1.79 3.67 22.79
C ILE A 481 2.49 4.73 23.62
#